data_AF-A0A8H6ISW9-F1
#
_entry.id   AF-A0A8H6ISW9-F1
#
_cell.length_a   1.000
_cell.length_b   1.000
_cell.length_c   1.000
_cell.angle_alpha   90.00
_cell.angle_beta   90.00
_cell.angle_gamma   90.00
#
_symmetry.space_group_name_H-M   'P 1'
#
loop_
_entity.id
_entity.type
_entity.pdbx_description
1 polymer ?
#
loop_
_entity_poly.entity_id
_entity_poly.type
_entity_poly.pdbx_seq_one_letter_code
_entity_poly.pdbx_strand_id
1 'polypeptide(L)'
;MSPNFGSPSISPSRPLPLCVEGLRDDAVEAYCKWHCSKVRSITQKQHFQLAYNMTIERGLDLELIHEDNDAQCFIEQGVLEGGARRWVRDIQAYLDQEQVALIS
;
A
#
# COMPACT_ATOMS: atom_id res chain seq x y z
N MET A 1 30.98 27.88 -31.27
CA MET A 1 30.43 26.53 -31.08
C MET A 1 30.63 26.19 -29.61
N SER A 2 29.56 26.14 -28.81
CA SER A 2 29.64 25.79 -27.38
C SER A 2 29.18 24.34 -27.21
N PRO A 3 29.81 23.54 -26.35
CA PRO A 3 29.39 22.15 -26.15
C PRO A 3 28.13 22.10 -25.29
N ASN A 4 27.15 21.32 -25.75
CA ASN A 4 25.94 21.03 -25.00
C ASN A 4 26.27 19.94 -23.97
N PHE A 5 26.42 20.33 -22.70
CA PHE A 5 26.51 19.36 -21.61
C PHE A 5 25.10 18.84 -21.33
N GLY A 6 24.77 17.70 -21.94
CA GLY A 6 23.54 16.98 -21.65
C GLY A 6 23.47 16.70 -20.16
N SER A 7 22.47 17.26 -19.49
CA SER A 7 22.16 16.95 -18.09
C SER A 7 22.03 15.43 -17.93
N PRO A 8 22.56 14.84 -16.85
CA PRO A 8 22.36 13.42 -16.59
C PRO A 8 20.85 13.18 -16.44
N SER A 9 20.32 12.32 -17.30
CA SER A 9 19.00 11.73 -17.13
C SER A 9 19.02 11.01 -15.78
N ILE A 10 18.41 11.63 -14.77
CA ILE A 10 18.12 10.96 -13.50
C ILE A 10 17.03 9.97 -13.83
N SER A 11 17.43 8.73 -14.15
CA SER A 11 16.54 7.59 -14.16
C SER A 11 15.81 7.57 -12.81
N PRO A 12 14.47 7.57 -12.74
CA PRO A 12 13.80 7.36 -11.47
C PRO A 12 14.29 6.01 -10.95
N SER A 13 15.06 6.04 -9.87
CA SER A 13 15.51 4.85 -9.16
C SER A 13 14.27 4.03 -8.85
N ARG A 14 14.19 2.81 -9.41
CA ARG A 14 13.17 1.84 -9.05
C ARG A 14 13.15 1.78 -7.51
N PRO A 15 12.00 2.01 -6.86
CA PRO A 15 11.90 1.86 -5.41
C PRO A 15 12.48 0.50 -5.03
N LEU A 16 13.33 0.47 -4.01
CA LEU A 16 13.83 -0.79 -3.49
C LEU A 16 12.65 -1.68 -3.12
N PRO A 17 12.77 -3.01 -3.28
CA PRO A 17 11.72 -3.93 -2.86
C PRO A 17 11.35 -3.64 -1.40
N LEU A 18 10.06 -3.41 -1.18
CA LEU A 18 9.50 -3.23 0.14
C LEU A 18 9.65 -4.57 0.89
N CYS A 19 10.25 -4.53 2.08
CA CYS A 19 10.49 -5.71 2.91
C CYS A 19 9.68 -5.53 4.19
N VAL A 20 8.64 -6.35 4.37
CA VAL A 20 7.82 -6.35 5.59
C VAL A 20 8.37 -7.38 6.56
N GLU A 21 8.78 -6.92 7.75
CA GLU A 21 9.22 -7.83 8.80
C GLU A 21 8.04 -8.59 9.42
N GLY A 22 8.27 -9.83 9.85
CA GLY A 22 7.27 -10.66 10.54
C GLY A 22 6.39 -11.51 9.62
N LEU A 23 5.22 -11.89 10.12
CA LEU A 23 4.25 -12.69 9.37
C LEU A 23 3.45 -11.79 8.42
N ARG A 24 3.28 -12.25 7.17
CA ARG A 24 2.68 -11.45 6.09
C ARG A 24 1.19 -11.21 6.31
N ASP A 25 0.47 -12.20 6.80
CA ASP A 25 -0.94 -12.11 7.15
C ASP A 25 -1.19 -11.20 8.36
N ASP A 26 -0.34 -11.28 9.40
CA ASP A 26 -0.38 -10.34 10.53
C ASP A 26 -0.17 -8.89 10.06
N ALA A 27 0.77 -8.66 9.14
CA ALA A 27 1.03 -7.32 8.59
C ALA A 27 -0.17 -6.77 7.80
N VAL A 28 -0.85 -7.62 7.02
CA VAL A 28 -2.09 -7.25 6.30
C VAL A 28 -3.22 -6.92 7.28
N GLU A 29 -3.34 -7.64 8.40
CA GLU A 29 -4.31 -7.34 9.46
C GLU A 29 -4.02 -5.98 10.13
N ALA A 30 -2.76 -5.73 10.49
CA ALA A 30 -2.34 -4.47 11.09
C ALA A 30 -2.58 -3.28 10.15
N TYR A 31 -2.30 -3.45 8.85
CA TYR A 31 -2.58 -2.45 7.83
C TYR A 31 -4.08 -2.14 7.69
N CYS A 32 -4.94 -3.16 7.76
CA CYS A 32 -6.39 -2.98 7.77
C CYS A 32 -6.85 -2.14 8.99
N LYS A 33 -6.33 -2.47 10.18
CA LYS A 33 -6.59 -1.72 11.41
C LYS A 33 -6.14 -0.27 11.28
N TRP A 34 -4.97 -0.03 10.69
CA TRP A 34 -4.44 1.32 10.44
C TRP A 34 -5.38 2.14 9.54
N HIS A 35 -5.81 1.61 8.40
CA HIS A 35 -6.78 2.29 7.52
C HIS A 35 -8.09 2.61 8.26
N CYS A 36 -8.61 1.64 9.03
CA CYS A 36 -9.83 1.82 9.82
C CYS A 36 -9.69 2.91 10.91
N SER A 37 -8.48 3.18 11.40
CA SER A 37 -8.22 4.26 12.36
C SER A 37 -8.28 5.66 11.73
N LYS A 38 -8.01 5.77 10.42
CA LYS A 38 -7.96 7.06 9.69
C LYS A 38 -9.33 7.56 9.25
N VAL A 39 -10.39 6.76 9.40
CA VAL A 39 -11.74 7.10 8.95
C VAL A 39 -12.79 6.96 10.05
N ARG A 40 -13.78 7.87 10.06
CA ARG A 40 -14.95 7.78 10.95
C ARG A 40 -16.11 7.01 10.33
N SER A 41 -16.18 6.97 9.00
CA SER A 41 -17.28 6.34 8.25
C SER A 41 -17.27 4.83 8.43
N ILE A 42 -18.38 4.27 8.94
CA ILE A 42 -18.58 2.82 9.08
C ILE A 42 -18.48 2.12 7.72
N THR A 43 -19.10 2.71 6.69
CA THR A 43 -19.04 2.21 5.32
C THR A 43 -17.59 2.08 4.84
N GLN A 44 -16.77 3.12 5.01
CA GLN A 44 -15.35 3.03 4.60
C GLN A 44 -14.59 1.94 5.35
N LYS A 45 -14.83 1.78 6.67
CA LYS A 45 -14.23 0.68 7.44
C LYS A 45 -14.63 -0.69 6.91
N GLN A 46 -15.90 -0.88 6.55
CA GLN A 46 -16.38 -2.13 5.95
C GLN A 46 -15.69 -2.42 4.61
N HIS A 47 -15.44 -1.40 3.79
CA HIS A 47 -14.72 -1.59 2.52
C HIS A 47 -13.23 -1.88 2.71
N PHE A 48 -12.57 -1.34 3.74
CA PHE A 48 -11.21 -1.77 4.10
C PHE A 48 -11.18 -3.20 4.62
N GLN A 49 -12.17 -3.61 5.42
CA GLN A 49 -12.30 -5.00 5.83
C GLN A 49 -12.54 -5.95 4.64
N LEU A 50 -13.30 -5.50 3.63
CA LEU A 50 -13.49 -6.26 2.39
C LEU A 50 -12.17 -6.40 1.62
N ALA A 51 -11.40 -5.33 1.45
CA ALA A 51 -10.08 -5.38 0.82
C ALA A 51 -9.11 -6.32 1.56
N TYR A 52 -9.13 -6.29 2.90
CA TYR A 52 -8.39 -7.24 3.75
C TYR A 52 -8.79 -8.69 3.48
N ASN A 53 -10.10 -9.01 3.53
CA ASN A 53 -10.58 -10.38 3.32
C ASN A 53 -10.13 -10.90 1.94
N MET A 54 -10.28 -10.08 0.90
CA MET A 54 -9.85 -10.44 -0.45
C MET A 54 -8.34 -10.68 -0.55
N THR A 55 -7.54 -9.87 0.16
CA THR A 55 -6.08 -10.00 0.20
C THR A 55 -5.69 -11.36 0.78
N ILE A 56 -6.27 -11.70 1.94
CA ILE A 56 -6.02 -12.97 2.63
C ILE A 56 -6.52 -14.17 1.81
N GLU A 57 -7.74 -14.12 1.27
CA GLU A 57 -8.33 -15.21 0.48
C GLU A 57 -7.54 -15.54 -0.79
N ARG A 58 -6.86 -14.54 -1.36
CA ARG A 58 -6.02 -14.69 -2.55
C ARG A 58 -4.56 -15.02 -2.24
N GLY A 59 -4.18 -15.08 -0.96
CA GLY A 59 -2.79 -15.26 -0.54
C GLY A 59 -1.88 -14.10 -0.94
N LEU A 60 -2.43 -12.89 -1.07
CA LEU A 60 -1.65 -11.68 -1.33
C LEU A 60 -1.06 -11.15 -0.01
N ASP A 61 0.07 -10.46 -0.12
CA ASP A 61 0.71 -9.75 0.97
C ASP A 61 0.98 -8.28 0.59
N LEU A 62 1.44 -7.47 1.56
CA LEU A 62 1.70 -6.05 1.31
C LEU A 62 2.82 -5.80 0.30
N GLU A 63 3.78 -6.72 0.16
CA GLU A 63 4.88 -6.62 -0.81
C GLU A 63 4.32 -6.77 -2.24
N LEU A 64 3.52 -7.81 -2.47
CA LEU A 64 2.87 -8.08 -3.76
C LEU A 64 1.87 -6.98 -4.14
N ILE A 65 1.04 -6.51 -3.19
CA ILE A 65 0.10 -5.42 -3.47
C ILE A 65 0.85 -4.14 -3.85
N HIS A 66 1.95 -3.84 -3.17
CA HIS A 66 2.76 -2.66 -3.47
C HIS A 66 3.47 -2.78 -4.82
N GLU A 67 3.96 -3.97 -5.17
CA GLU A 67 4.60 -4.25 -6.46
C GLU A 67 3.62 -4.09 -7.63
N ASP A 68 2.44 -4.73 -7.53
CA ASP A 68 1.42 -4.69 -8.59
C ASP A 68 0.75 -3.32 -8.70
N ASN A 69 0.52 -2.67 -7.55
CA ASN A 69 -0.17 -1.38 -7.43
C ASN A 69 -1.51 -1.33 -8.19
N ASP A 70 -2.20 -2.47 -8.27
CA ASP A 70 -3.44 -2.62 -9.03
C ASP A 70 -4.68 -2.44 -8.14
N ALA A 71 -5.19 -1.22 -8.08
CA ALA A 71 -6.46 -0.94 -7.38
C ALA A 71 -7.67 -1.57 -8.09
N GLN A 72 -7.60 -1.82 -9.39
CA GLN A 72 -8.75 -2.23 -10.20
C GLN A 72 -9.27 -3.60 -9.76
N CYS A 73 -8.37 -4.53 -9.41
CA CYS A 73 -8.74 -5.86 -8.92
C CYS A 73 -9.61 -5.84 -7.65
N PHE A 74 -9.52 -4.79 -6.83
CA PHE A 74 -10.36 -4.58 -5.64
C PHE A 74 -11.67 -3.88 -5.98
N ILE A 75 -11.63 -2.91 -6.91
CA ILE A 75 -12.81 -2.18 -7.38
C ILE A 75 -13.81 -3.13 -8.03
N GLU A 76 -13.33 -4.04 -8.87
CA GLU A 76 -14.15 -5.03 -9.58
C GLU A 76 -14.86 -6.01 -8.64
N GLN A 77 -14.42 -6.08 -7.38
CA GLN A 77 -15.00 -6.94 -6.33
C GLN A 77 -15.81 -6.14 -5.31
N GLY A 78 -16.08 -4.86 -5.58
CA GLY A 78 -17.00 -4.05 -4.80
C GLY A 78 -16.36 -3.21 -3.69
N VAL A 79 -15.03 -3.11 -3.63
CA VAL A 79 -14.37 -2.10 -2.79
C VAL A 79 -14.64 -0.71 -3.39
N LEU A 80 -15.02 0.28 -2.57
CA LEU A 80 -15.17 1.66 -3.04
C LEU A 80 -13.89 2.14 -3.72
N GLU A 81 -14.04 2.83 -4.85
CA GLU A 81 -12.91 3.31 -5.67
C GLU A 81 -11.85 4.04 -4.86
N GLY A 82 -12.26 4.97 -4.00
CA GLY A 82 -11.34 5.69 -3.11
C GLY A 82 -10.63 4.78 -2.11
N GLY A 83 -11.34 3.79 -1.56
CA GLY A 83 -10.78 2.81 -0.63
C GLY A 83 -9.76 1.89 -1.31
N ALA A 84 -10.06 1.37 -2.49
CA ALA A 84 -9.16 0.52 -3.26
C ALA A 84 -7.88 1.27 -3.67
N ARG A 85 -7.99 2.51 -4.15
CA ARG A 85 -6.83 3.35 -4.49
C ARG A 85 -5.94 3.62 -3.27
N ARG A 86 -6.54 3.81 -2.09
CA ARG A 86 -5.81 4.01 -0.83
C ARG A 86 -5.16 2.72 -0.34
N TRP A 87 -5.87 1.60 -0.47
CA TRP A 87 -5.39 0.28 -0.08
C TRP A 87 -4.05 -0.07 -0.75
N VAL A 88 -3.92 0.16 -2.05
CA VAL A 88 -2.67 -0.16 -2.76
C VAL A 88 -1.57 0.89 -2.58
N ARG A 89 -1.93 2.19 -2.51
CA ARG A 89 -0.94 3.28 -2.49
C ARG A 89 -0.36 3.60 -1.13
N ASP A 90 -1.12 3.42 -0.06
CA ASP A 90 -0.73 3.90 1.27
C ASP A 90 0.19 2.92 2.02
N ILE A 91 0.59 1.80 1.42
CA ILE A 91 1.44 0.77 2.05
C ILE A 91 2.76 1.36 2.52
N GLN A 92 3.46 2.12 1.67
CA GLN A 92 4.72 2.76 2.07
C GLN A 92 4.52 3.74 3.23
N ALA A 93 3.45 4.54 3.18
CA ALA A 93 3.14 5.51 4.23
C ALA A 93 2.81 4.82 5.57
N TYR A 94 2.17 3.64 5.53
CA TYR A 94 1.95 2.82 6.70
C TYR A 94 3.27 2.33 7.30
N LEU A 95 4.15 1.72 6.50
CA LEU A 95 5.42 1.20 6.99
C LEU A 95 6.36 2.28 7.52
N ASP A 96 6.38 3.45 6.89
CA ASP A 96 7.15 4.59 7.36
C ASP A 96 6.66 5.04 8.75
N GLN A 97 5.35 4.96 9.00
CA GLN A 97 4.76 5.31 10.29
C GLN A 97 5.06 4.27 11.38
N GLU A 98 5.01 2.97 11.03
CA GLU A 98 5.33 1.88 11.96
C GLU A 98 6.81 1.91 12.36
N GLN A 99 7.72 2.18 11.42
CA GLN A 99 9.14 2.34 11.71
C GLN A 99 9.38 3.50 12.69
N VAL A 100 8.71 4.65 12.51
CA VAL A 100 8.81 5.78 13.43
C VAL A 100 8.31 5.44 14.84
N ALA A 101 7.25 4.63 14.95
CA ALA A 101 6.70 4.22 16.24
C ALA A 101 7.62 3.28 17.05
N LEU A 102 8.54 2.56 16.39
CA LEU A 102 9.51 1.69 17.05
C LEU A 102 10.73 2.45 17.61
N ILE A 103 10.94 3.71 17.20
CA ILE A 103 12.09 4.55 17.60
C ILE A 103 11.72 5.66 18.61
N SER A 104 10.43 5.81 18.93
CA SER A 104 9.87 6.85 19.81
C SER A 104 9.45 6.30 21.16
#